data_AF-A0A1S3ARC8-F1
#
_entry.id   AF-A0A1S3ARC8-F1
#
_cell.length_a   1.000
_cell.length_b   1.000
_cell.length_c   1.000
_cell.angle_alpha   90.00
_cell.angle_beta   90.00
_cell.angle_gamma   90.00
#
_symmetry.space_group_name_H-M   'P 1'
#
loop_
_entity.id
_entity.type
_entity.pdbx_description
1 polymer ?
#
loop_
_entity_poly.entity_id
_entity_poly.type
_entity_poly.pdbx_seq_one_letter_code
_entity_poly.pdbx_strand_id
1 'polypeptide(L)'
;MAIYCGIAYRRKSFWCYRLLSTYVTKMRYLFELKEDDDACKKALQTGAFYLFHNLSPMLQKSEPQYLVPKYSLLELERLLGKLGQNTQRIEDSVLIGCSEQHDAWFALDIGLNHSSSINASLQKPEMETELRGSFMDLRKAFLQLNAKDVSLLSTAQALLRWHDAHQFCSRSGQPTKKNVAGSKRICPANNIIYYPQVKVWKRQSGGKLQKKWDWR
;
A
#
# COMPACT_ATOMS: atom_id res chain seq x y z
N MET A 1 56.92 -33.72 26.31
CA MET A 1 55.80 -32.82 26.64
C MET A 1 56.16 -31.47 26.03
N ALA A 2 55.56 -30.92 24.97
CA ALA A 2 54.22 -31.08 24.42
C ALA A 2 54.26 -30.94 22.88
N ILE A 3 53.39 -31.68 22.21
CA ILE A 3 53.12 -31.61 20.77
C ILE A 3 52.14 -30.45 20.56
N TYR A 4 52.53 -29.41 19.83
CA TYR A 4 51.58 -28.43 19.31
C TYR A 4 51.52 -28.54 17.78
N CYS A 5 50.51 -29.28 17.34
CA CYS A 5 50.12 -29.40 15.95
C CYS A 5 49.42 -28.10 15.54
N GLY A 6 50.10 -27.26 14.76
CA GLY A 6 49.51 -26.05 14.17
C GLY A 6 48.50 -26.44 13.09
N ILE A 7 47.21 -26.47 13.44
CA ILE A 7 46.12 -26.63 12.47
C ILE A 7 45.97 -25.30 11.73
N ALA A 8 46.50 -25.21 10.51
CA ALA A 8 46.21 -24.13 9.58
C ALA A 8 44.73 -24.25 9.15
N TYR A 9 43.85 -23.51 9.83
CA TYR A 9 42.44 -23.41 9.44
C TYR A 9 42.34 -22.60 8.15
N ARG A 10 42.41 -23.26 6.99
CA ARG A 10 41.99 -22.68 5.71
C ARG A 10 40.51 -22.32 5.85
N ARG A 11 40.21 -21.06 6.18
CA ARG A 11 38.87 -20.49 5.92
C ARG A 11 38.67 -20.51 4.41
N LYS A 12 38.14 -21.62 3.90
CA LYS A 12 37.41 -21.60 2.64
C LYS A 12 36.20 -20.70 2.89
N SER A 13 36.29 -19.44 2.51
CA SER A 13 35.13 -18.61 2.24
C SER A 13 34.39 -19.26 1.07
N PHE A 14 33.59 -20.28 1.38
CA PHE A 14 32.50 -20.68 0.52
C PHE A 14 31.58 -19.47 0.47
N TRP A 15 31.78 -18.65 -0.55
CA TRP A 15 30.78 -17.73 -1.05
C TRP A 15 29.62 -18.58 -1.58
N CYS A 16 28.86 -19.15 -0.66
CA CYS A 16 27.53 -19.62 -0.95
C CYS A 16 26.70 -18.35 -1.18
N TYR A 17 26.74 -17.84 -2.40
CA TYR A 17 25.70 -16.96 -2.90
C TYR A 17 24.41 -17.76 -2.78
N ARG A 18 23.68 -17.57 -1.67
CA ARG A 18 22.27 -17.95 -1.63
C ARG A 18 21.67 -17.12 -2.76
N LEU A 19 21.30 -17.77 -3.86
CA LEU A 19 20.30 -17.25 -4.77
C LEU A 19 19.07 -16.98 -3.90
N LEU A 20 18.97 -15.75 -3.41
CA LEU A 20 17.85 -15.33 -2.60
C LEU A 20 16.66 -15.46 -3.53
N SER A 21 15.72 -16.34 -3.17
CA SER A 21 14.43 -16.42 -3.83
C SER A 21 13.89 -15.00 -3.99
N THR A 22 13.49 -14.61 -5.20
CA THR A 22 13.02 -13.25 -5.52
C THR A 22 11.95 -12.77 -4.52
N TYR A 23 11.10 -13.70 -4.07
CA TYR A 23 10.16 -13.52 -2.97
C TYR A 23 10.78 -13.00 -1.66
N VAL A 24 11.89 -13.57 -1.18
CA VAL A 24 12.51 -13.19 0.09
C VAL A 24 13.09 -11.79 0.00
N THR A 25 13.74 -11.46 -1.12
CA THR A 25 14.28 -10.13 -1.37
C THR A 25 13.15 -9.09 -1.42
N LYS A 26 12.09 -9.40 -2.16
CA LYS A 26 10.86 -8.59 -2.23
C LYS A 26 10.22 -8.34 -0.86
N MET A 27 10.10 -9.40 -0.04
CA MET A 27 9.49 -9.27 1.28
C MET A 27 10.35 -8.46 2.25
N ARG A 28 11.69 -8.59 2.17
CA ARG A 28 12.61 -7.77 2.97
C ARG A 28 12.48 -6.30 2.60
N TYR A 29 12.46 -5.99 1.32
CA TYR A 29 12.29 -4.62 0.84
C TYR A 29 10.95 -4.03 1.30
N LEU A 30 9.84 -4.75 1.12
CA LEU A 30 8.54 -4.30 1.61
C LEU A 30 8.52 -4.11 3.13
N PHE A 31 9.22 -4.95 3.89
CA PHE A 31 9.30 -4.82 5.34
C PHE A 31 10.10 -3.57 5.74
N GLU A 32 11.23 -3.32 5.07
CA GLU A 32 12.04 -2.11 5.25
C GLU A 32 11.20 -0.86 5.02
N LEU A 33 10.48 -0.77 3.89
CA LEU A 33 9.62 0.38 3.61
C LEU A 33 8.50 0.57 4.64
N LYS A 34 8.02 -0.51 5.28
CA LYS A 34 6.94 -0.42 6.28
C LYS A 34 7.41 0.08 7.65
N GLU A 35 8.68 -0.11 7.98
CA GLU A 35 9.24 0.21 9.29
C GLU A 35 10.13 1.45 9.28
N ASP A 36 10.84 1.71 8.18
CA ASP A 36 11.70 2.87 7.99
C ASP A 36 11.01 3.93 7.12
N ASP A 37 10.57 5.01 7.77
CA ASP A 37 9.88 6.13 7.12
C ASP A 37 10.80 6.88 6.13
N ASP A 38 12.11 6.93 6.35
CA ASP A 38 13.05 7.60 5.45
C ASP A 38 13.32 6.77 4.19
N ALA A 39 13.43 5.45 4.34
CA ALA A 39 13.45 4.52 3.20
C ALA A 39 12.15 4.64 2.39
N CYS A 40 10.99 4.70 3.06
CA CYS A 40 9.70 4.86 2.40
C CYS A 40 9.57 6.20 1.66
N LYS A 41 10.08 7.31 2.23
CA LYS A 41 10.11 8.63 1.57
C LYS A 41 10.94 8.60 0.30
N LYS A 42 12.09 7.91 0.30
CA LYS A 42 12.91 7.72 -0.91
C LYS A 42 12.15 6.92 -1.96
N ALA A 43 11.46 5.86 -1.54
CA ALA A 43 10.65 5.04 -2.43
C ALA A 43 9.44 5.81 -3.01
N LEU A 44 8.84 6.76 -2.28
CA LEU A 44 7.78 7.63 -2.79
C LEU A 44 8.22 8.46 -4.00
N GLN A 45 9.49 8.89 -4.04
CA GLN A 45 10.03 9.71 -5.13
C GLN A 45 10.15 8.96 -6.46
N THR A 46 10.34 7.64 -6.41
CA THR A 46 10.60 6.79 -7.58
C THR A 46 9.48 5.78 -7.85
N GLY A 47 8.54 5.64 -6.91
CA GLY A 47 7.46 4.68 -6.97
C GLY A 47 6.34 5.03 -7.94
N ALA A 48 5.42 4.09 -8.10
CA ALA A 48 4.24 4.23 -8.92
C ALA A 48 2.98 4.35 -8.06
N PHE A 49 2.04 5.17 -8.51
CA PHE A 49 0.82 5.49 -7.80
C PHE A 49 -0.42 4.93 -8.51
N TYR A 50 -1.30 4.35 -7.72
CA TYR A 50 -2.64 3.90 -8.11
C TYR A 50 -3.65 4.88 -7.51
N LEU A 51 -4.50 5.45 -8.36
CA LEU A 51 -5.42 6.50 -7.93
C LEU A 51 -6.80 5.94 -7.60
N PHE A 52 -7.36 6.47 -6.53
CA PHE A 52 -8.70 6.19 -6.06
C PHE A 52 -9.47 7.50 -5.90
N HIS A 53 -10.79 7.39 -6.01
CA HIS A 53 -11.73 8.44 -5.63
C HIS A 53 -12.86 7.80 -4.85
N ASN A 54 -13.00 8.14 -3.57
CA ASN A 54 -14.02 7.56 -2.68
C ASN A 54 -14.00 6.01 -2.74
N LEU A 55 -12.80 5.45 -2.55
CA LEU A 55 -12.50 4.02 -2.57
C LEU A 55 -12.73 3.31 -3.92
N SER A 56 -13.06 4.04 -4.99
CA SER A 56 -13.20 3.50 -6.34
C SER A 56 -11.90 3.69 -7.12
N PRO A 57 -11.25 2.63 -7.63
CA PRO A 57 -10.01 2.75 -8.40
C PRO A 57 -10.25 3.43 -9.76
N MET A 58 -9.24 4.16 -10.23
CA MET A 58 -9.15 4.66 -11.61
C MET A 58 -8.89 3.50 -12.56
N LEU A 59 -9.77 3.30 -13.55
CA LEU A 59 -9.66 2.25 -14.55
C LEU A 59 -9.77 2.84 -15.96
N GLN A 60 -8.97 2.31 -16.88
CA GLN A 60 -9.05 2.64 -18.30
C GLN A 60 -9.66 1.46 -19.06
N LYS A 61 -10.62 1.77 -19.95
CA LYS A 61 -11.32 0.75 -20.73
C LYS A 61 -10.43 0.29 -21.88
N SER A 62 -10.12 -1.01 -21.94
CA SER A 62 -9.38 -1.64 -23.03
C SER A 62 -10.06 -2.95 -23.38
N GLU A 63 -11.12 -2.89 -24.20
CA GLU A 63 -11.94 -4.05 -24.58
C GLU A 63 -11.06 -5.25 -24.95
N PRO A 64 -11.16 -6.42 -24.27
CA PRO A 64 -12.27 -6.87 -23.39
C PRO A 64 -12.07 -6.68 -21.87
N GLN A 65 -10.99 -6.03 -21.41
CA GLN A 65 -10.62 -5.91 -19.99
C GLN A 65 -10.47 -4.45 -19.53
N TYR A 66 -10.41 -4.26 -18.21
CA TYR A 66 -9.97 -2.99 -17.64
C TYR A 66 -8.47 -3.02 -17.40
N LEU A 67 -7.80 -1.93 -17.77
CA LEU A 67 -6.42 -1.67 -17.39
C LEU A 67 -6.39 -0.80 -16.15
N VAL A 68 -5.40 -1.07 -15.31
CA VAL A 68 -5.13 -0.28 -14.11
C VAL A 68 -3.91 0.60 -14.38
N PRO A 69 -4.11 1.89 -14.71
CA PRO A 69 -3.00 2.78 -14.98
C PRO A 69 -2.16 3.03 -13.72
N LYS A 70 -0.88 3.26 -13.94
CA LYS A 70 0.09 3.64 -12.91
C LYS A 70 0.62 5.03 -13.25
N TYR A 71 0.80 5.85 -12.23
CA TYR A 71 1.27 7.22 -12.40
C TYR A 71 2.60 7.41 -11.66
N SER A 72 3.51 8.17 -12.25
CA SER A 72 4.72 8.64 -11.58
C SER A 72 4.40 9.78 -10.61
N LEU A 73 5.33 10.11 -9.72
CA LEU A 73 5.20 11.25 -8.81
C LEU A 73 5.00 12.58 -9.59
N LEU A 74 5.75 12.79 -10.67
CA LEU A 74 5.65 14.00 -11.49
C LEU A 74 4.27 14.15 -12.15
N GLU A 75 3.71 13.06 -12.67
CA GLU A 75 2.35 13.07 -13.20
C GLU A 75 1.33 13.38 -12.11
N LEU A 76 1.49 12.79 -10.93
CA LEU A 76 0.61 13.03 -9.80
C LEU A 76 0.65 14.47 -9.30
N GLU A 77 1.85 15.06 -9.16
CA GLU A 77 2.01 16.47 -8.79
C GLU A 77 1.36 17.41 -9.80
N ARG A 78 1.54 17.13 -11.10
CA ARG A 78 0.88 17.89 -12.17
C ARG A 78 -0.65 17.81 -12.07
N LEU A 79 -1.19 16.63 -11.78
CA LEU A 79 -2.62 16.43 -11.58
C LEU A 79 -3.14 17.19 -10.36
N LEU A 80 -2.45 17.07 -9.21
CA LEU A 80 -2.83 17.78 -7.99
C LEU A 80 -2.76 19.30 -8.17
N GLY A 81 -1.74 19.81 -8.87
CA GLY A 81 -1.60 21.24 -9.19
C GLY A 81 -2.73 21.76 -10.07
N LYS A 82 -3.18 20.98 -11.07
CA LYS A 82 -4.35 21.31 -11.90
C LYS A 82 -5.64 21.38 -11.08
N LEU A 83 -5.79 20.50 -10.10
CA LEU A 83 -6.98 20.42 -9.25
C LEU A 83 -6.97 21.42 -8.07
N GLY A 84 -5.92 22.24 -7.96
CA GLY A 84 -5.72 23.16 -6.83
C GLY A 84 -5.50 22.46 -5.49
N GLN A 85 -5.05 21.21 -5.50
CA GLN A 85 -4.79 20.40 -4.31
C GLN A 85 -3.32 20.55 -3.89
N ASN A 86 -3.04 20.49 -2.59
CA ASN A 86 -1.68 20.59 -2.06
C ASN A 86 -0.89 19.29 -2.32
N THR A 87 0.39 19.42 -2.70
CA THR A 87 1.34 18.31 -2.88
C THR A 87 1.51 17.46 -1.62
N GLN A 88 1.26 18.02 -0.43
CA GLN A 88 1.26 17.28 0.84
C GLN A 88 0.32 16.05 0.85
N ARG A 89 -0.70 16.03 -0.01
CA ARG A 89 -1.61 14.88 -0.13
C ARG A 89 -0.92 13.60 -0.61
N ILE A 90 0.27 13.68 -1.20
CA ILE A 90 1.06 12.50 -1.56
C ILE A 90 1.44 11.68 -0.31
N GLU A 91 1.63 12.33 0.85
CA GLU A 91 1.90 11.66 2.13
C GLU A 91 0.70 10.85 2.64
N ASP A 92 -0.52 11.14 2.16
CA ASP A 92 -1.72 10.38 2.49
C ASP A 92 -1.76 9.02 1.77
N SER A 93 -0.88 8.79 0.79
CA SER A 93 -0.79 7.52 0.08
C SER A 93 -0.38 6.34 0.98
N VAL A 94 -0.72 5.12 0.56
CA VAL A 94 -0.43 3.88 1.29
C VAL A 94 0.39 2.93 0.44
N LEU A 95 1.40 2.31 1.02
CA LEU A 95 2.21 1.28 0.35
C LEU A 95 1.40 0.01 0.17
N ILE A 96 1.23 -0.43 -1.08
CA ILE A 96 0.42 -1.60 -1.43
C ILE A 96 1.25 -2.78 -1.95
N GLY A 97 2.46 -2.54 -2.42
CA GLY A 97 3.33 -3.60 -2.93
C GLY A 97 4.58 -3.05 -3.61
N CYS A 98 5.27 -3.93 -4.35
CA CYS A 98 6.40 -3.54 -5.18
C CYS A 98 6.59 -4.50 -6.36
N SER A 99 7.36 -4.06 -7.36
CA SER A 99 7.86 -4.89 -8.46
C SER A 99 8.95 -5.86 -7.98
N GLU A 100 9.39 -6.77 -8.86
CA GLU A 100 10.56 -7.62 -8.60
C GLU A 100 11.87 -6.81 -8.65
N GLN A 101 11.85 -5.64 -9.30
CA GLN A 101 12.94 -4.69 -9.42
C GLN A 101 13.00 -3.67 -8.27
N HIS A 102 12.15 -3.82 -7.24
CA HIS A 102 12.08 -2.92 -6.08
C HIS A 102 11.42 -1.57 -6.36
N ASP A 103 10.59 -1.47 -7.40
CA ASP A 103 9.75 -0.29 -7.61
C ASP A 103 8.54 -0.37 -6.67
N ALA A 104 8.45 0.56 -5.72
CA ALA A 104 7.35 0.60 -4.76
C ALA A 104 6.05 1.05 -5.43
N TRP A 105 4.93 0.45 -5.01
CA TRP A 105 3.59 0.80 -5.47
C TRP A 105 2.80 1.38 -4.31
N PHE A 106 2.21 2.54 -4.54
CA PHE A 106 1.41 3.28 -3.59
C PHE A 106 -0.02 3.45 -4.10
N ALA A 107 -0.99 3.55 -3.19
CA ALA A 107 -2.35 3.93 -3.52
C ALA A 107 -2.69 5.25 -2.86
N LEU A 108 -3.29 6.17 -3.61
CA LEU A 108 -3.75 7.47 -3.10
C LEU A 108 -5.22 7.67 -3.45
N ASP A 109 -6.03 7.99 -2.45
CA ASP A 109 -7.41 8.42 -2.68
C ASP A 109 -7.49 9.94 -2.67
N ILE A 110 -7.75 10.53 -3.84
CA ILE A 110 -7.82 11.98 -4.00
C ILE A 110 -9.18 12.51 -3.51
N GLY A 111 -10.19 11.65 -3.38
CA GLY A 111 -11.54 12.01 -2.95
C GLY A 111 -11.74 12.04 -1.43
N LEU A 112 -10.91 11.32 -0.65
CA LEU A 112 -10.98 11.32 0.80
C LEU A 112 -10.40 12.63 1.36
N ASN A 113 -11.27 13.59 1.66
CA ASN A 113 -10.94 14.84 2.36
C ASN A 113 -11.66 14.89 3.70
N HIS A 114 -10.92 15.11 4.78
CA HIS A 114 -11.48 15.25 6.13
C HIS A 114 -12.11 16.64 6.42
N SER A 115 -12.11 17.56 5.45
CA SER A 115 -12.56 18.95 5.69
C SER A 115 -13.59 19.56 4.73
N SER A 116 -14.04 18.88 3.66
CA SER A 116 -15.18 19.40 2.86
C SER A 116 -15.65 18.42 1.79
N SER A 117 -16.65 17.59 2.12
CA SER A 117 -17.30 16.66 1.19
C SER A 117 -18.00 17.33 0.00
N ILE A 118 -18.12 18.66 -0.01
CA ILE A 118 -18.87 19.42 -1.02
C ILE A 118 -18.06 19.60 -2.32
N ASN A 119 -16.73 19.75 -2.24
CA ASN A 119 -15.89 20.02 -3.42
C ASN A 119 -15.40 18.73 -4.13
N ALA A 120 -15.39 17.59 -3.43
CA ALA A 120 -14.82 16.33 -3.96
C ALA A 120 -15.65 15.72 -5.11
N SER A 121 -16.96 15.97 -5.16
CA SER A 121 -17.83 15.49 -6.25
C SER A 121 -17.69 16.32 -7.53
N LEU A 122 -17.35 17.61 -7.43
CA LEU A 122 -17.24 18.52 -8.57
C LEU A 122 -15.97 18.26 -9.40
N GLN A 123 -14.92 17.74 -8.76
CA GLN A 123 -13.63 17.48 -9.41
C GLN A 123 -13.54 16.10 -10.08
N LYS A 124 -14.52 15.20 -9.86
CA LYS A 124 -14.52 13.85 -10.43
C LYS A 124 -14.51 13.82 -11.97
N PRO A 125 -15.45 14.46 -12.70
CA PRO A 125 -15.50 14.35 -14.15
C PRO A 125 -14.31 15.01 -14.85
N GLU A 126 -13.79 16.09 -14.27
CA GLU A 126 -12.56 16.75 -14.75
C GLU A 126 -11.35 15.82 -14.65
N MET A 127 -11.22 15.13 -13.52
CA MET A 127 -10.14 14.16 -13.28
C MET A 127 -10.24 12.94 -14.20
N GLU A 128 -11.45 12.40 -14.42
CA GLU A 128 -11.69 11.29 -15.36
C GLU A 128 -11.31 11.66 -16.81
N THR A 129 -11.60 12.91 -17.21
CA THR A 129 -11.25 13.42 -18.54
C THR A 129 -9.74 13.55 -18.71
N GLU A 130 -9.05 14.13 -17.72
CA GLU A 130 -7.59 14.28 -17.76
C GLU A 130 -6.86 12.92 -17.76
N LEU A 131 -7.35 11.97 -16.96
CA LEU A 131 -6.77 10.64 -16.83
C LEU A 131 -7.21 9.66 -17.92
N ARG A 132 -8.14 10.07 -18.80
CA ARG A 132 -8.73 9.25 -19.88
C ARG A 132 -9.28 7.92 -19.36
N GLY A 133 -9.90 7.95 -18.19
CA GLY A 133 -10.39 6.76 -17.49
C GLY A 133 -11.60 7.10 -16.63
N SER A 134 -12.07 6.13 -15.85
CA SER A 134 -13.21 6.32 -14.96
C SER A 134 -12.96 5.68 -13.60
N PHE A 135 -13.48 6.30 -12.54
CA PHE A 135 -13.47 5.72 -11.22
C PHE A 135 -14.68 4.79 -11.05
N MET A 136 -14.40 3.49 -10.93
CA MET A 136 -15.43 2.45 -10.91
C MET A 136 -15.41 1.67 -9.60
N ASP A 137 -16.58 1.24 -9.11
CA ASP A 137 -16.65 0.30 -7.96
C ASP A 137 -15.92 -0.99 -8.34
N LEU A 138 -14.94 -1.38 -7.53
CA LEU A 138 -14.12 -2.58 -7.73
C LEU A 138 -14.99 -3.83 -7.92
N ARG A 139 -16.14 -3.94 -7.25
CA ARG A 139 -17.06 -5.08 -7.41
C ARG A 139 -17.68 -5.15 -8.80
N LYS A 140 -17.90 -4.02 -9.47
CA LYS A 140 -18.42 -3.96 -10.84
C LYS A 140 -17.34 -4.34 -11.85
N ALA A 141 -16.12 -3.88 -11.63
CA ALA A 141 -14.99 -4.14 -12.53
C ALA A 141 -14.31 -5.51 -12.30
N PHE A 142 -14.60 -6.18 -11.19
CA PHE A 142 -13.91 -7.38 -10.71
C PHE A 142 -13.72 -8.46 -11.78
N LEU A 143 -14.76 -8.76 -12.57
CA LEU A 143 -14.74 -9.82 -13.58
C LEU A 143 -13.98 -9.44 -14.85
N GLN A 144 -13.73 -8.15 -15.07
CA GLN A 144 -13.06 -7.62 -16.25
C GLN A 144 -11.61 -7.22 -15.95
N LEU A 145 -11.13 -7.47 -14.74
CA LEU A 145 -9.76 -7.18 -14.29
C LEU A 145 -8.93 -8.46 -14.20
N ASN A 146 -7.62 -8.33 -14.40
CA ASN A 146 -6.69 -9.42 -14.16
C ASN A 146 -6.63 -9.79 -12.67
N ALA A 147 -6.46 -11.08 -12.37
CA ALA A 147 -6.45 -11.57 -10.98
C ALA A 147 -5.39 -10.88 -10.08
N LYS A 148 -4.22 -10.55 -10.65
CA LYS A 148 -3.15 -9.83 -9.92
C LYS A 148 -3.58 -8.41 -9.56
N ASP A 149 -4.19 -7.70 -10.51
CA ASP A 149 -4.65 -6.32 -10.33
C ASP A 149 -5.83 -6.26 -9.35
N VAL A 150 -6.76 -7.22 -9.43
CA VAL A 150 -7.86 -7.35 -8.46
C VAL A 150 -7.32 -7.51 -7.04
N SER A 151 -6.34 -8.40 -6.84
CA SER A 151 -5.74 -8.60 -5.51
C SER A 151 -5.05 -7.34 -5.00
N LEU A 152 -4.35 -6.62 -5.87
CA LEU A 152 -3.64 -5.38 -5.54
C LEU A 152 -4.62 -4.27 -5.17
N LEU A 153 -5.62 -4.01 -6.02
CA LEU A 153 -6.63 -2.97 -5.80
C LEU A 153 -7.53 -3.27 -4.58
N SER A 154 -7.85 -4.55 -4.32
CA SER A 154 -8.58 -4.94 -3.11
C SER A 154 -7.79 -4.62 -1.85
N THR A 155 -6.47 -4.86 -1.87
CA THR A 155 -5.58 -4.54 -0.76
C THR A 155 -5.48 -3.02 -0.55
N ALA A 156 -5.29 -2.27 -1.65
CA ALA A 156 -5.29 -0.82 -1.65
C ALA A 156 -6.58 -0.24 -1.04
N GLN A 157 -7.74 -0.69 -1.54
CA GLN A 157 -9.06 -0.24 -1.06
C GLN A 157 -9.25 -0.52 0.43
N ALA A 158 -8.83 -1.70 0.90
CA ALA A 158 -8.94 -2.07 2.31
C ALA A 158 -8.06 -1.19 3.21
N LEU A 159 -6.83 -0.89 2.80
CA LEU A 159 -5.92 -0.02 3.56
C LEU A 159 -6.43 1.43 3.60
N LEU A 160 -6.84 1.98 2.45
CA LEU A 160 -7.41 3.32 2.36
C LEU A 160 -8.66 3.45 3.27
N ARG A 161 -9.59 2.49 3.18
CA ARG A 161 -10.77 2.44 4.04
C ARG A 161 -10.43 2.33 5.53
N TRP A 162 -9.38 1.56 5.87
CA TRP A 162 -8.96 1.42 7.26
C TRP A 162 -8.48 2.75 7.83
N HIS A 163 -7.67 3.50 7.09
CA HIS A 163 -7.21 4.81 7.54
C HIS A 163 -8.33 5.83 7.67
N ASP A 164 -9.29 5.82 6.75
CA ASP A 164 -10.48 6.67 6.81
C ASP A 164 -11.32 6.39 8.07
N ALA A 165 -11.50 5.11 8.43
CA ALA A 165 -12.29 4.72 9.60
C ALA A 165 -11.55 4.84 10.95
N HIS A 166 -10.20 4.86 10.97
CA HIS A 166 -9.39 4.77 12.20
C HIS A 166 -8.53 6.01 12.44
N GLN A 167 -9.12 7.19 12.31
CA GLN A 167 -8.39 8.45 12.50
C GLN A 167 -8.11 8.76 13.96
N PHE A 168 -8.97 8.31 14.89
CA PHE A 168 -8.89 8.64 16.30
C PHE A 168 -8.49 7.44 17.16
N CYS A 169 -7.81 7.71 18.26
CA CYS A 169 -7.40 6.69 19.21
C CYS A 169 -8.60 6.22 20.02
N SER A 170 -8.83 4.89 20.05
CA SER A 170 -9.91 4.30 20.83
C SER A 170 -9.78 4.50 22.34
N ARG A 171 -8.55 4.74 22.85
CA ARG A 171 -8.29 4.96 24.28
C ARG A 171 -8.38 6.42 24.70
N SER A 172 -7.77 7.34 23.93
CA SER A 172 -7.66 8.75 24.31
C SER A 172 -8.58 9.68 23.54
N GLY A 173 -9.22 9.22 22.47
CA GLY A 173 -10.01 10.06 21.55
C GLY A 173 -9.18 11.00 20.67
N GLN A 174 -7.86 11.12 20.90
CA GLN A 174 -6.97 12.02 20.16
C GLN A 174 -6.70 11.52 18.73
N PRO A 175 -6.44 12.42 17.77
CA PRO A 175 -6.08 12.01 16.41
C PRO A 175 -4.78 11.20 16.43
N THR A 176 -4.78 10.11 15.67
CA THR A 176 -3.62 9.25 15.45
C THR A 176 -2.85 9.71 14.22
N LYS A 177 -1.54 9.51 14.21
CA LYS A 177 -0.67 9.80 13.07
C LYS A 177 -0.33 8.51 12.33
N LYS A 178 -0.51 8.52 11.01
CA LYS A 178 -0.08 7.43 10.12
C LYS A 178 1.44 7.49 9.93
N ASN A 179 2.10 6.34 9.75
CA ASN A 179 3.47 6.32 9.21
C ASN A 179 3.48 6.56 7.69
N VAL A 180 4.65 6.80 7.10
CA VAL A 180 4.75 7.18 5.68
C VAL A 180 4.19 6.07 4.77
N ALA A 181 4.47 4.81 5.10
CA ALA A 181 3.98 3.67 4.31
C ALA A 181 2.49 3.37 4.49
N GLY A 182 1.81 3.93 5.50
CA GLY A 182 0.44 3.54 5.83
C GLY A 182 0.28 2.11 6.36
N SER A 183 1.35 1.50 6.88
CA SER A 183 1.29 0.18 7.50
C SER A 183 0.72 0.21 8.91
N LYS A 184 0.81 1.36 9.60
CA LYS A 184 0.38 1.53 10.99
C LYS A 184 -0.05 2.96 11.28
N ARG A 185 -0.77 3.14 12.38
CA ARG A 185 -1.08 4.45 12.97
C ARG A 185 -0.64 4.46 14.43
N ILE A 186 -0.11 5.59 14.90
CA ILE A 186 0.42 5.76 16.24
C ILE A 186 -0.33 6.91 16.90
N CYS A 187 -0.85 6.70 18.10
CA CYS A 187 -1.40 7.80 18.89
C CYS A 187 -0.26 8.53 19.62
N PRO A 188 -0.03 9.83 19.36
CA PRO A 188 1.07 10.57 20.01
C PRO A 188 0.85 10.77 21.52
N ALA A 189 -0.38 10.69 22.01
CA ALA A 189 -0.69 10.90 23.43
C ALA A 189 -0.39 9.68 24.32
N ASN A 190 -0.42 8.47 23.78
CA ASN A 190 -0.27 7.23 24.56
C ASN A 190 0.64 6.17 23.90
N ASN A 191 1.22 6.48 22.76
CA ASN A 191 2.10 5.61 21.97
C ASN A 191 1.50 4.25 21.58
N ILE A 192 0.18 4.09 21.62
CA ILE A 192 -0.49 2.88 21.13
C ILE A 192 -0.39 2.84 19.60
N ILE A 193 0.07 1.70 19.10
CA ILE A 193 0.18 1.40 17.68
C ILE A 193 -1.04 0.59 17.24
N TYR A 194 -1.67 1.04 16.17
CA TYR A 194 -2.80 0.40 15.52
C TYR A 194 -2.37 -0.14 14.16
N TYR A 195 -2.80 -1.37 13.86
CA TYR A 195 -2.53 -2.04 12.58
C TYR A 195 -3.83 -2.32 11.82
N PRO A 196 -3.79 -2.31 10.47
CA PRO A 196 -4.91 -2.74 9.64
C PRO A 196 -5.35 -4.16 9.96
N GLN A 197 -6.66 -4.35 10.11
CA GLN A 197 -7.23 -5.67 10.39
C GLN A 197 -7.58 -6.40 9.08
N VAL A 198 -7.04 -7.60 8.91
CA VAL A 198 -7.48 -8.54 7.86
C VAL A 198 -8.52 -9.49 8.42
N LYS A 199 -9.73 -9.47 7.85
CA LYS A 199 -10.77 -10.45 8.18
C LYS A 199 -10.53 -11.72 7.37
N VAL A 200 -9.87 -12.70 7.98
CA VAL A 200 -9.66 -14.02 7.37
C VAL A 200 -10.85 -14.92 7.70
N TRP A 201 -11.66 -15.25 6.70
CA TRP A 201 -12.70 -16.27 6.83
C TRP A 201 -12.06 -17.65 6.64
N LYS A 202 -11.73 -18.34 7.75
CA LYS A 202 -11.36 -19.75 7.68
C LYS A 202 -12.62 -20.58 7.44
N ARG A 203 -12.68 -21.27 6.29
CA ARG A 203 -13.62 -22.35 6.08
C ARG A 203 -13.11 -23.55 6.89
N GLN A 204 -13.76 -23.89 7.99
CA GLN A 204 -13.44 -25.12 8.70
C GLN A 204 -13.86 -26.30 7.82
N SER A 205 -12.97 -27.27 7.67
CA SER A 205 -13.24 -28.55 7.05
C SER A 205 -14.41 -29.20 7.81
N GLY A 206 -15.61 -29.19 7.24
CA GLY A 206 -16.76 -29.95 7.75
C GLY A 206 -17.82 -29.24 8.59
N GLY A 207 -17.90 -27.90 8.65
CA GLY A 207 -19.01 -27.26 9.37
C GLY A 207 -18.98 -25.73 9.39
N LYS A 208 -20.17 -25.13 9.52
CA LYS A 208 -20.54 -23.69 9.42
C LYS A 208 -19.41 -22.66 9.70
N LEU A 209 -19.41 -21.60 8.88
CA LEU A 209 -18.59 -20.39 9.02
C LEU A 209 -18.77 -19.77 10.43
N GLN A 210 -17.73 -19.83 11.26
CA GLN A 210 -17.65 -19.09 12.52
C GLN A 210 -16.51 -18.06 12.47
N LYS A 211 -16.77 -16.86 13.00
CA LYS A 211 -15.77 -15.79 13.13
C LYS A 211 -14.76 -16.18 14.22
N LYS A 212 -13.49 -16.34 13.85
CA LYS A 212 -12.38 -16.51 14.81
C LYS A 212 -11.31 -15.45 14.54
N TRP A 213 -10.90 -14.74 15.60
CA TRP A 213 -9.81 -13.78 15.55
C TRP A 213 -8.50 -14.51 15.83
N ASP A 214 -7.60 -14.62 14.85
CA ASP A 214 -6.23 -15.10 15.06
C ASP A 214 -5.30 -13.88 15.07
N TRP A 215 -4.61 -13.65 16.18
CA TRP A 215 -3.48 -12.73 16.26
C TRP A 215 -2.23 -13.46 15.76
N ARG A 216 -1.52 -12.89 14.77
CA ARG A 216 -0.14 -13.26 14.43
C ARG A 216 0.74 -12.06 14.60
#